data_AF-A0A976QE99-F1
#
_entry.id   AF-A0A976QE99-F1
#
_cell.length_a   1.000
_cell.length_b   1.000
_cell.length_c   1.000
_cell.angle_alpha   90.00
_cell.angle_beta   90.00
_cell.angle_gamma   90.00
#
_symmetry.space_group_name_H-M   'P 1'
#
loop_
_entity.id
_entity.type
_entity.pdbx_description
1 polymer ?
#
loop_
_entity_poly.entity_id
_entity_poly.type
_entity_poly.pdbx_seq_one_letter_code
_entity_poly.pdbx_strand_id
1 'polypeptide(L)'
;MTPRLHRPGSRRVRATLYISADLLEEARNAAVHFAGNPLRMTLAQLTDNALRTELKRLKDQFNNGADFPERTDDLQGGRPIAA
;
A
#
# COMPACT_ATOMS: atom_id res chain seq x y z
N MET A 1 22.14 -22.03 18.83
CA MET A 1 22.06 -20.62 18.38
C MET A 1 20.95 -20.51 17.35
N THR A 2 19.78 -20.04 17.75
CA THR A 2 18.64 -19.80 16.86
C THR A 2 18.91 -18.52 16.05
N PRO A 3 18.88 -18.56 14.71
CA PRO A 3 19.02 -17.33 13.94
C PRO A 3 17.79 -16.45 14.22
N ARG A 4 18.04 -15.26 14.78
CA ARG A 4 17.05 -14.20 14.81
C ARG A 4 16.72 -13.88 13.35
N LEU A 5 15.52 -14.24 12.90
CA LEU A 5 14.92 -13.73 11.67
C LEU A 5 14.92 -12.20 11.76
N HIS A 6 15.95 -11.57 11.23
CA HIS A 6 15.91 -10.16 10.90
C HIS A 6 14.83 -10.05 9.82
N ARG A 7 13.59 -9.72 10.19
CA ARG A 7 12.72 -9.01 9.25
C ARG A 7 13.45 -7.69 9.01
N PRO A 8 14.01 -7.41 7.82
CA PRO A 8 14.47 -6.07 7.54
C PRO A 8 13.25 -5.17 7.81
N GLY A 9 13.38 -4.25 8.78
CA GLY A 9 12.34 -3.26 9.02
C GLY A 9 12.08 -2.61 7.68
N SER A 10 10.90 -2.84 7.11
CA SER A 10 10.60 -2.48 5.74
C SER A 10 10.86 -1.00 5.60
N ARG A 11 11.90 -0.66 4.82
CA ARG A 11 12.26 0.73 4.57
C ARG A 11 11.02 1.41 4.01
N ARG A 12 10.46 2.37 4.75
CA ARG A 12 9.35 3.16 4.22
C ARG A 12 9.88 4.02 3.08
N VAL A 13 9.16 3.99 1.97
CA VAL A 13 9.44 4.81 0.79
C VAL A 13 8.29 5.77 0.55
N ARG A 14 8.58 6.94 -0.02
CA ARG A 14 7.54 7.88 -0.43
C ARG A 14 7.07 7.51 -1.83
N ALA A 15 5.75 7.39 -2.00
CA ALA A 15 5.10 7.26 -3.29
C ALA A 15 4.11 8.42 -3.46
N THR A 16 3.96 8.89 -4.70
CA THR A 16 2.95 9.88 -5.09
C THR A 16 2.06 9.24 -6.15
N LEU A 17 0.74 9.34 -5.98
CA LEU A 17 -0.26 8.72 -6.85
C LEU A 17 -1.47 9.65 -6.95
N TYR A 18 -2.20 9.55 -8.06
CA TYR A 18 -3.47 10.23 -8.25
C TYR A 18 -4.61 9.30 -7.81
N ILE A 19 -5.49 9.82 -6.97
CA ILE A 19 -6.73 9.19 -6.52
C ILE A 19 -7.85 10.23 -6.57
N SER A 20 -9.10 9.76 -6.54
CA SER A 20 -10.24 10.65 -6.47
C SER A 20 -10.26 11.42 -5.14
N ALA A 21 -10.69 12.68 -5.18
CA ALA A 21 -10.65 13.57 -4.03
C ALA A 21 -11.59 13.10 -2.91
N ASP A 22 -12.78 12.62 -3.28
CA ASP A 22 -13.77 12.06 -2.37
C ASP A 22 -13.21 10.87 -1.57
N LEU A 23 -12.51 9.94 -2.23
CA LEU A 23 -11.87 8.80 -1.58
C LEU A 23 -10.77 9.23 -0.61
N LEU A 24 -9.97 10.24 -0.98
CA LEU A 24 -8.93 10.76 -0.10
C LEU A 24 -9.54 11.40 1.16
N GLU A 25 -10.61 12.18 1.02
CA GLU A 25 -11.28 12.80 2.16
C GLU A 25 -11.93 11.75 3.08
N GLU A 26 -12.57 10.72 2.53
CA GLU A 26 -13.09 9.61 3.34
C GLU A 26 -11.96 8.87 4.09
N ALA A 27 -10.84 8.60 3.42
CA ALA A 27 -9.68 7.95 4.03
C ALA A 27 -9.07 8.80 5.17
N ARG A 28 -9.06 10.14 5.03
CA ARG A 28 -8.65 11.06 6.09
C ARG A 28 -9.59 10.99 7.29
N ASN A 29 -10.89 11.03 7.04
CA ASN A 29 -11.91 10.91 8.10
C ASN A 29 -11.74 9.61 8.88
N ALA A 30 -11.54 8.48 8.19
CA ALA A 30 -11.30 7.18 8.82
C ALA A 30 -10.00 7.20 9.66
N ALA A 31 -8.91 7.75 9.12
CA ALA A 31 -7.65 7.85 9.86
C ALA A 31 -7.78 8.69 11.14
N VAL A 32 -8.52 9.80 11.10
CA VAL A 32 -8.78 10.62 12.29
C VAL A 32 -9.66 9.86 13.29
N HIS A 33 -10.73 9.21 12.82
CA HIS A 33 -11.63 8.43 13.66
C HIS A 33 -10.90 7.30 14.41
N PHE A 34 -9.93 6.67 13.75
CA PHE A 34 -9.12 5.58 14.31
C PHE A 34 -7.74 5.99 14.83
N ALA A 35 -7.45 7.29 14.94
CA ALA A 35 -6.15 7.80 15.41
C ALA A 35 -5.86 7.42 16.87
N GLY A 36 -6.91 7.13 17.66
CA GLY A 36 -6.83 6.74 19.07
C GLY A 36 -6.52 5.26 19.32
N ASN A 37 -6.48 4.90 20.59
CA ASN A 37 -6.44 3.50 21.06
C ASN A 37 -7.76 2.80 20.67
N PRO A 38 -7.77 1.58 20.09
CA PRO A 38 -6.66 0.62 19.96
C PRO A 38 -5.91 0.60 18.64
N LEU A 39 -6.44 1.23 17.60
CA LEU A 39 -5.90 1.04 16.25
C LEU A 39 -4.71 1.95 15.94
N ARG A 40 -4.61 3.13 16.57
CA ARG A 40 -3.58 4.16 16.32
C ARG A 40 -3.31 4.30 14.82
N MET A 41 -4.38 4.37 14.05
CA MET A 41 -4.32 4.25 12.60
C MET A 41 -3.86 5.56 11.97
N THR A 42 -2.97 5.44 11.01
CA THR A 42 -2.49 6.54 10.17
C THR A 42 -2.94 6.31 8.74
N LEU A 43 -3.03 7.38 7.95
CA LEU A 43 -3.32 7.27 6.52
C LEU A 43 -2.32 6.35 5.81
N ALA A 44 -1.03 6.40 6.17
CA ALA A 44 -0.01 5.52 5.61
C ALA A 44 -0.26 4.04 5.92
N GLN A 45 -0.71 3.69 7.13
CA GLN A 45 -1.07 2.31 7.47
C GLN A 45 -2.33 1.86 6.74
N LEU A 46 -3.34 2.74 6.65
CA LEU A 46 -4.55 2.47 5.88
C LEU A 46 -4.21 2.15 4.42
N THR A 47 -3.38 2.99 3.79
CA THR A 47 -2.93 2.78 2.41
C THR A 47 -2.09 1.51 2.24
N ASP A 48 -1.13 1.22 3.12
CA ASP A 48 -0.32 -0.01 3.04
C ASP A 48 -1.20 -1.25 3.19
N ASN A 49 -2.15 -1.25 4.13
CA ASN A 49 -3.09 -2.36 4.34
C ASN A 49 -4.03 -2.56 3.15
N ALA A 50 -4.56 -1.46 2.60
CA ALA A 50 -5.44 -1.51 1.42
C ALA A 50 -4.71 -2.10 0.21
N LEU A 51 -3.48 -1.62 -0.07
CA LEU A 51 -2.65 -2.13 -1.16
C LEU A 51 -2.30 -3.61 -0.97
N ARG A 52 -1.94 -4.04 0.26
CA ARG A 52 -1.66 -5.46 0.56
C ARG A 52 -2.88 -6.34 0.34
N THR A 53 -4.04 -5.89 0.80
CA THR A 53 -5.31 -6.62 0.67
C THR A 53 -5.69 -6.77 -0.80
N GLU A 54 -5.57 -5.69 -1.58
CA GLU A 54 -5.88 -5.70 -3.00
C GLU A 54 -4.89 -6.57 -3.79
N LEU A 55 -3.58 -6.45 -3.52
CA LEU A 55 -2.58 -7.32 -4.14
C LEU A 55 -2.83 -8.79 -3.83
N LYS A 56 -3.22 -9.13 -2.59
CA LYS A 56 -3.62 -10.50 -2.25
C LYS A 56 -4.81 -10.94 -3.08
N ARG A 57 -5.87 -10.12 -3.15
CA ARG A 57 -7.07 -10.40 -3.97
C ARG A 57 -6.70 -10.65 -5.42
N LEU A 58 -5.81 -9.84 -6.00
CA LEU A 58 -5.37 -9.98 -7.39
C LEU A 58 -4.54 -11.25 -7.60
N LYS A 59 -3.65 -11.61 -6.67
CA LYS A 59 -2.89 -12.87 -6.73
C LYS A 59 -3.84 -14.07 -6.72
N ASP A 60 -4.77 -14.08 -5.78
CA ASP A 60 -5.73 -15.18 -5.62
C ASP A 60 -6.61 -15.34 -6.87
N GLN A 61 -7.05 -14.23 -7.47
CA GLN A 61 -7.96 -14.25 -8.63
C GLN A 61 -7.26 -14.49 -9.97
N PHE A 62 -6.06 -13.93 -10.17
CA PHE A 62 -5.45 -13.83 -11.50
C PHE A 62 -4.06 -14.46 -11.59
N ASN A 63 -3.50 -14.92 -10.46
CA ASN A 63 -2.15 -15.49 -10.44
C ASN A 63 -2.05 -16.77 -9.59
N ASN A 64 -3.16 -17.51 -9.43
CA ASN A 64 -3.21 -18.76 -8.65
C ASN A 64 -2.65 -18.64 -7.22
N GLY A 65 -2.81 -17.46 -6.60
CA GLY A 65 -2.25 -17.15 -5.29
C GLY A 65 -0.73 -16.93 -5.27
N ALA A 66 -0.04 -17.05 -6.40
CA ALA A 66 1.39 -16.83 -6.51
C ALA A 66 1.76 -15.34 -6.56
N ASP A 67 3.02 -15.02 -6.28
CA ASP A 67 3.55 -13.66 -6.42
C ASP A 67 3.65 -13.24 -7.90
N PHE A 68 3.45 -11.94 -8.16
CA PHE A 68 3.67 -11.38 -9.50
C PHE A 68 5.16 -11.42 -9.86
N PRO A 69 5.51 -11.63 -11.15
CA PRO A 69 6.90 -11.60 -11.58
C PRO A 69 7.53 -10.23 -11.32
N GLU A 70 8.85 -10.21 -11.10
CA GLU A 70 9.59 -8.96 -11.04
C GLU A 70 9.52 -8.23 -12.39
N ARG A 71 9.42 -6.89 -12.32
CA ARG A 71 9.41 -6.07 -13.54
C ARG A 71 10.75 -6.22 -14.26
N THR A 72 10.72 -6.42 -15.58
CA THR A 72 11.93 -6.50 -16.42
C THR A 72 12.49 -5.13 -16.76
N ASP A 73 11.66 -4.10 -16.72
CA ASP A 73 12.00 -2.72 -17.03
C ASP A 73 11.53 -1.79 -15.91
N ASP A 74 12.20 -0.65 -15.78
CA ASP A 74 11.71 0.41 -14.90
C ASP A 74 10.36 0.93 -15.40
N LEU A 75 9.50 1.31 -14.46
CA LEU A 75 8.23 1.96 -14.77
C LEU A 75 8.55 3.20 -15.60
N GLN A 76 8.19 3.17 -16.89
CA GLN A 76 8.16 4.34 -17.75
C GLN A 76 7.16 5.30 -17.10
N GLY A 77 7.68 6.33 -16.42
CA GLY A 77 6.85 7.29 -15.69
C GLY A 77 5.85 7.92 -16.66
N GLY A 78 4.58 7.54 -16.55
CA GLY A 78 3.52 8.24 -17.25
C GLY A 78 3.55 9.69 -16.82
N ARG A 79 3.73 10.62 -17.78
CA ARG A 79 3.51 12.04 -17.51
C ARG A 79 2.10 12.16 -16.94
N PRO A 80 1.91 12.74 -15.74
CA PRO A 80 0.59 13.15 -15.34
C PRO A 80 0.07 14.10 -16.41
N ILE A 81 -1.03 13.75 -17.07
CA ILE A 81 -1.77 14.74 -17.85
C ILE A 81 -2.28 15.73 -16.81
N ALA A 82 -1.56 16.84 -16.67
CA ALA A 82 -2.05 18.01 -15.97
C ALA A 82 -3.34 18.42 -16.69
N ALA A 83 -4.47 18.28 -15.98
CA ALA A 83 -5.66 19.06 -16.24
C ALA A 83 -5.46 20.47 -15.66
#